data_AF-A0A7V9BDS4-F1
#
_entry.id   AF-A0A7V9BDS4-F1
#
_cell.length_a   1.000
_cell.length_b   1.000
_cell.length_c   1.000
_cell.angle_alpha   90.00
_cell.angle_beta   90.00
_cell.angle_gamma   90.00
#
_symmetry.space_group_name_H-M   'P 1'
#
loop_
_entity.id
_entity.type
_entity.pdbx_description
1 polymer ?
#
loop_
_entity_poly.entity_id
_entity_poly.type
_entity_poly.pdbx_seq_one_letter_code
_entity_poly.pdbx_strand_id
1 'polypeptide(L)'
;MVERLDEERLELLRSWGAGLSSSPRDELRAAGKAILMLVEEVDRLKIDVWNARAAATQAAEQRSSQSLATTLRDRLAQRQTPGEPGT
;
A
#
# COMPACT_ATOMS: atom_id res chain seq x y z
N MET A 1 -13.84 10.05 3.98
CA MET A 1 -14.19 11.42 3.52
C MET A 1 -13.00 12.10 2.83
N VAL A 2 -11.79 12.04 3.41
CA VAL A 2 -10.54 12.60 2.82
C VAL A 2 -10.22 12.02 1.44
N GLU A 3 -10.27 10.70 1.27
CA GLU A 3 -9.95 10.05 -0.01
C GLU A 3 -10.87 10.45 -1.17
N ARG A 4 -12.16 10.70 -0.89
CA ARG A 4 -13.12 11.20 -1.89
C ARG A 4 -12.80 12.65 -2.29
N LEU A 5 -12.42 13.47 -1.32
CA LEU A 5 -12.01 14.86 -1.55
C LEU A 5 -10.70 14.92 -2.36
N ASP A 6 -9.79 13.98 -2.14
CA ASP A 6 -8.54 13.87 -2.90
C ASP A 6 -8.82 13.47 -4.36
N GLU A 7 -9.78 12.58 -4.61
CA GLU A 7 -10.19 12.23 -5.97
C GLU A 7 -10.88 13.40 -6.70
N GLU A 8 -11.79 14.11 -6.03
CA GLU A 8 -12.44 15.31 -6.59
C GLU A 8 -11.41 16.40 -6.96
N ARG A 9 -10.34 16.55 -6.16
CA ARG A 9 -9.24 17.48 -6.44
C ARG A 9 -8.38 17.03 -7.63
N LEU A 10 -8.08 15.73 -7.73
CA LEU A 10 -7.36 15.20 -8.89
C LEU A 10 -8.16 15.39 -10.17
N GLU A 11 -9.47 15.20 -10.12
CA GLU A 11 -10.33 15.42 -11.29
C GLU A 11 -10.35 16.89 -11.74
N LEU A 12 -10.39 17.83 -10.78
CA LEU A 12 -10.25 19.25 -11.08
C LEU A 12 -8.90 19.56 -11.76
N LEU A 13 -7.81 18.96 -11.27
CA LEU A 13 -6.48 19.12 -11.87
C LEU A 13 -6.42 18.49 -13.27
N ARG A 14 -7.06 17.34 -13.51
CA ARG A 14 -7.17 16.73 -14.86
C ARG A 14 -7.87 17.69 -15.83
N SER A 15 -8.99 18.27 -15.41
CA SER A 15 -9.74 19.26 -16.20
C SER A 15 -8.88 20.49 -16.53
N TRP A 16 -8.17 21.04 -15.54
CA TRP A 16 -7.25 22.16 -15.76
C TRP A 16 -6.09 21.80 -16.67
N GLY A 17 -5.45 20.65 -16.45
CA GLY A 17 -4.36 20.14 -17.26
C GLY A 17 -4.77 19.97 -18.73
N ALA A 18 -5.94 19.40 -18.98
CA ALA A 18 -6.51 19.24 -20.32
C ALA A 18 -6.78 20.59 -20.99
N GLY A 19 -7.43 21.51 -20.28
CA GLY A 19 -7.70 22.87 -20.78
C GLY A 19 -6.41 23.62 -21.14
N LEU A 20 -5.45 23.64 -20.22
CA LEU A 20 -4.17 24.34 -20.39
C LEU A 20 -3.30 23.74 -21.50
N SER A 21 -3.35 22.41 -21.70
CA SER A 21 -2.57 21.71 -22.73
C SER A 21 -2.96 22.11 -24.16
N SER A 22 -4.15 22.67 -24.36
CA SER A 22 -4.60 23.20 -25.65
C SER A 22 -4.26 24.69 -25.85
N SER A 23 -3.64 25.32 -24.86
CA SER A 23 -3.33 26.75 -24.91
C SER A 23 -2.36 27.09 -26.05
N PRO A 24 -2.56 28.20 -26.79
CA PRO A 24 -1.58 28.69 -27.75
C PRO A 24 -0.31 29.22 -27.05
N ARG A 25 -0.38 29.57 -25.76
CA ARG A 25 0.79 30.02 -25.00
C ARG A 25 1.62 28.83 -24.56
N ASP A 26 2.87 28.80 -24.99
CA ASP A 26 3.80 27.69 -24.77
C ASP A 26 3.95 27.33 -23.28
N GLU A 27 4.06 28.35 -22.42
CA GLU A 27 4.18 28.18 -20.97
C GLU A 27 2.95 27.51 -20.36
N LEU A 28 1.75 27.94 -20.75
CA LEU A 28 0.49 27.36 -20.27
C LEU A 28 0.31 25.94 -20.79
N ARG A 29 0.68 25.68 -22.03
CA ARG A 29 0.65 24.34 -22.61
C ARG A 29 1.63 23.40 -21.91
N ALA A 30 2.83 23.86 -21.60
CA ALA A 30 3.80 23.09 -20.82
C ALA A 30 3.29 22.81 -19.40
N ALA A 31 2.71 23.81 -18.73
CA ALA A 31 2.11 23.64 -17.42
C ALA A 31 0.95 22.62 -17.45
N GLY A 32 0.08 22.68 -18.47
CA GLY A 32 -1.01 21.72 -18.65
C GLY A 32 -0.50 20.28 -18.78
N LYS A 33 0.54 20.06 -19.60
CA LYS A 33 1.18 18.75 -19.74
C LYS A 33 1.81 18.27 -18.43
N ALA A 34 2.48 19.17 -17.70
CA ALA A 34 3.07 18.85 -16.41
C ALA A 34 2.02 18.42 -15.38
N ILE A 35 0.88 19.11 -15.31
CA ILE A 35 -0.24 18.73 -14.45
C ILE A 35 -0.73 17.32 -14.77
N LEU A 36 -0.94 17.01 -16.05
CA LEU A 36 -1.40 15.68 -16.46
C LEU A 36 -0.40 14.57 -16.09
N MET A 37 0.89 14.78 -16.36
CA MET A 37 1.94 13.82 -15.97
C MET A 37 2.00 13.59 -14.45
N LEU A 38 1.85 14.64 -13.66
CA LEU A 38 1.86 14.55 -12.21
C LEU A 38 0.62 13.84 -11.65
N VAL A 39 -0.55 14.07 -12.23
CA VAL A 39 -1.78 13.35 -11.83
C VAL A 39 -1.64 11.85 -12.09
N GLU A 40 -1.16 11.47 -13.28
CA GLU A 40 -0.89 10.06 -13.60
C GLU A 40 0.10 9.42 -12.62
N GLU A 41 1.13 10.16 -12.22
CA GLU A 41 2.10 9.67 -11.24
C GLU A 41 1.49 9.49 -9.85
N VAL A 42 0.64 10.41 -9.40
CA VAL A 42 -0.08 10.27 -8.14
C VAL A 42 -0.97 9.02 -8.15
N ASP A 43 -1.66 8.74 -9.24
CA ASP A 43 -2.49 7.54 -9.37
C ASP A 43 -1.67 6.25 -9.29
N ARG A 44 -0.49 6.21 -9.95
CA ARG A 44 0.46 5.09 -9.83
C ARG A 44 0.95 4.93 -8.39
N LEU A 45 1.39 6.01 -7.75
CA LEU A 45 1.89 5.98 -6.38
C LEU A 45 0.83 5.54 -5.36
N LYS A 46 -0.45 5.90 -5.56
CA LYS A 46 -1.55 5.42 -4.71
C LYS A 46 -1.65 3.89 -4.75
N ILE A 47 -1.52 3.29 -5.93
CA ILE A 47 -1.51 1.83 -6.11
C ILE A 47 -0.28 1.21 -5.43
N ASP A 48 0.90 1.78 -5.64
CA ASP A 48 2.14 1.27 -5.05
C ASP A 48 2.11 1.30 -3.52
N VAL A 49 1.63 2.39 -2.91
CA VAL A 49 1.47 2.50 -1.46
C VAL A 49 0.47 1.48 -0.94
N TRP A 50 -0.65 1.28 -1.65
CA TRP A 50 -1.63 0.26 -1.28
C TRP A 50 -1.01 -1.14 -1.29
N ASN A 51 -0.30 -1.49 -2.37
CA ASN A 51 0.36 -2.78 -2.51
C ASN A 51 1.43 -2.99 -1.42
N ALA A 52 2.24 -1.97 -1.15
CA ALA A 52 3.25 -2.02 -0.10
C ALA A 52 2.64 -2.23 1.30
N ARG A 53 1.52 -1.55 1.60
CA ARG A 53 0.77 -1.76 2.84
C ARG A 53 0.19 -3.17 2.95
N ALA A 54 -0.43 -3.66 1.88
CA ALA A 54 -0.97 -5.01 1.84
C ALA A 54 0.12 -6.08 2.03
N ALA A 55 1.29 -5.90 1.42
CA ALA A 55 2.44 -6.79 1.60
C ALA A 55 2.98 -6.75 3.04
N ALA A 56 3.07 -5.57 3.65
CA ALA A 56 3.51 -5.41 5.03
C ALA A 56 2.57 -6.09 6.03
N THR A 57 1.25 -5.97 5.84
CA THR A 57 0.24 -6.65 6.66
C THR A 57 0.37 -8.16 6.54
N GLN A 58 0.46 -8.71 5.33
CA GLN A 58 0.64 -10.14 5.11
C GLN A 58 1.94 -10.66 5.75
N ALA A 59 3.04 -9.92 5.64
CA ALA A 59 4.31 -10.29 6.27
C ALA A 59 4.24 -10.28 7.81
N ALA A 60 3.41 -9.41 8.40
CA ALA A 60 3.17 -9.40 9.84
C ALA A 60 2.33 -10.61 10.28
N GLU A 61 1.28 -10.95 9.55
CA GLU A 61 0.43 -12.13 9.78
C GLU A 61 1.20 -13.44 9.63
N GLN A 62 2.10 -13.52 8.65
CA GLN A 62 2.94 -14.70 8.46
C GLN A 62 3.92 -14.89 9.62
N ARG A 63 4.52 -13.80 10.11
CA ARG A 63 5.41 -13.84 11.27
C ARG A 63 4.68 -14.23 12.55
N SER A 64 3.49 -13.67 12.79
CA SER A 64 2.69 -14.04 13.96
C SER A 64 2.29 -15.51 13.90
N SER A 65 1.85 -16.00 12.74
CA SER A 65 1.49 -17.41 12.53
C SER A 65 2.66 -18.36 12.78
N GLN A 66 3.86 -18.02 12.29
CA GLN A 66 5.08 -18.79 12.55
C GLN A 66 5.45 -18.80 14.03
N SER A 67 5.32 -17.67 14.72
CA SER A 67 5.55 -17.59 16.17
C SER A 67 4.57 -18.48 16.92
N LEU A 68 3.27 -18.41 16.61
CA LEU A 68 2.24 -19.25 17.22
C LEU A 68 2.51 -20.73 16.98
N ALA A 69 2.84 -21.11 15.75
CA ALA A 69 3.18 -22.48 15.39
C ALA A 69 4.41 -22.99 16.14
N THR A 70 5.39 -22.13 16.43
CA THR A 70 6.57 -22.47 17.23
C THR A 70 6.18 -22.70 18.69
N THR A 71 5.45 -21.78 19.30
CA THR A 71 4.96 -21.92 20.67
C THR A 71 4.10 -23.16 20.86
N LEU A 72 3.23 -23.48 19.90
CA LEU A 72 2.39 -24.68 19.93
C LEU A 72 3.24 -25.95 19.88
N ARG A 73 4.26 -26.00 19.01
CA ARG A 73 5.20 -27.14 18.93
C ARG A 73 5.97 -27.33 20.23
N ASP A 74 6.49 -26.25 20.81
CA ASP A 74 7.22 -26.30 22.09
C ASP A 74 6.32 -26.84 23.21
N ARG A 75 5.07 -26.37 23.27
CA ARG A 75 4.11 -26.81 24.29
C ARG A 75 3.73 -28.28 24.14
N LEU A 76 3.62 -28.77 22.91
CA LEU A 76 3.34 -30.17 22.62
C LEU A 76 4.53 -31.05 23.00
N ALA A 77 5.76 -30.64 22.67
CA ALA A 77 6.98 -31.34 23.05
C ALA A 77 7.12 -31.45 24.59
N GLN A 78 6.84 -30.36 25.31
CA GLN A 78 6.89 -30.34 26.78
C GLN A 78 5.83 -31.24 27.44
N ARG A 79 4.68 -31.46 26.79
CA ARG A 79 3.64 -32.39 27.27
C ARG A 79 3.97 -33.86 26.96
N GLN A 80 4.85 -34.11 25.99
CA GLN A 80 5.24 -35.44 25.54
C GLN A 80 6.52 -35.96 26.21
N THR A 81 7.03 -35.30 27.25
CA THR A 81 8.01 -35.91 28.16
C THR A 81 7.26 -36.60 29.31
N PRO A 82 6.86 -37.88 29.18
CA PRO A 82 6.54 -38.70 30.34
C PRO A 82 7.84 -38.90 31.11
N GLY A 83 7.92 -38.31 32.31
CA GLY A 83 8.78 -38.88 33.33
C GLY A 83 8.18 -40.22 33.71
N GLU A 84 8.93 -41.30 33.51
CA GLU A 84 8.63 -42.63 34.02
C GLU A 84 9.95 -43.41 34.17
N PRO A 85 10.02 -44.36 35.11
CA PRO A 85 10.68 -44.18 36.40
C PRO A 85 11.90 -45.09 36.56
N GLY A 86 12.79 -44.79 37.50
CA GLY A 86 13.99 -45.59 37.76
C GLY A 86 14.36 -45.63 39.23
N THR A 87 13.88 -46.69 39.91
CA THR A 87 14.38 -47.37 41.13
C THR A 87 14.81 -46.56 42.34
#